data_AF-M5RSV3-F1
#
_entry.id   AF-M5RSV3-F1
#
_cell.length_a   1.000
_cell.length_b   1.000
_cell.length_c   1.000
_cell.angle_alpha   90.00
_cell.angle_beta   90.00
_cell.angle_gamma   90.00
#
_symmetry.space_group_name_H-M   'P 1'
#
loop_
_entity.id
_entity.type
_entity.pdbx_description
1 polymer ?
#
loop_
_entity_poly.entity_id
_entity_poly.type
_entity_poly.pdbx_seq_one_letter_code
_entity_poly.pdbx_strand_id
1 'polypeptide(L)'
;MASLPLAIAFCLALNSFFVFGWLYPNWISGGLFWMATLVGVTVWGFYVVRGLRELPELIHPRKASEEPDRFGEAHAAYLRGDWEAAEKLLTSVLAIEPRDPPALLMLCAVYRKLDQLDHATVLINEISRLEVADPWWVEVETERKRIRRAMAAEAESKDRTKSDARENPANDEAAPPEDAADMTEDRATAA
;
A
#
# COMPACT_ATOMS: atom_id res chain seq x y z
N MET A 1 -26.40 -16.72 4.52
CA MET A 1 -27.81 -16.27 4.42
C MET A 1 -28.62 -16.40 5.71
N ALA A 2 -28.23 -17.23 6.70
CA ALA A 2 -29.04 -17.47 7.91
C ALA A 2 -28.86 -16.45 9.08
N SER A 3 -28.02 -15.43 8.93
CA SER A 3 -27.64 -14.51 10.03
C SER A 3 -28.79 -13.61 10.52
N LEU A 4 -29.62 -13.09 9.61
CA LEU A 4 -30.69 -12.14 9.93
C LEU A 4 -31.80 -12.76 10.82
N PRO A 5 -32.42 -13.91 10.50
CA PRO A 5 -33.41 -14.52 11.40
C PRO A 5 -32.80 -14.99 12.73
N LEU A 6 -31.54 -15.43 12.73
CA LEU A 6 -30.83 -15.83 13.95
C LEU A 6 -30.64 -14.64 14.91
N ALA A 7 -30.27 -13.46 14.38
CA ALA A 7 -30.14 -12.24 15.17
C ALA A 7 -31.48 -11.78 15.76
N ILE A 8 -32.57 -11.88 15.00
CA ILE A 8 -33.93 -11.57 15.50
C ILE A 8 -34.32 -12.54 16.63
N ALA A 9 -34.10 -13.84 16.46
CA ALA A 9 -34.39 -14.85 17.47
C ALA A 9 -33.56 -14.63 18.76
N PHE A 10 -32.28 -14.29 18.63
CA PHE A 10 -31.41 -13.95 19.76
C PHE A 10 -31.90 -12.70 20.50
N CYS A 11 -32.23 -11.62 19.79
CA CYS A 11 -32.77 -10.40 20.39
C CYS A 11 -34.12 -10.63 21.10
N LEU A 12 -34.99 -11.47 20.56
CA LEU A 12 -36.24 -11.87 21.22
C LEU A 12 -35.97 -12.65 22.51
N ALA A 13 -35.11 -13.68 22.47
CA ALA A 13 -34.76 -14.47 23.64
C ALA A 13 -34.10 -13.62 24.75
N LEU A 14 -33.19 -12.71 24.37
CA LEU A 14 -32.51 -11.81 25.30
C LEU A 14 -33.49 -10.84 25.99
N ASN A 15 -34.37 -10.20 25.23
CA ASN A 15 -35.39 -9.31 25.80
C ASN A 15 -36.39 -10.06 26.68
N SER A 16 -36.84 -11.24 26.26
CA SER A 16 -37.69 -12.11 27.09
C SER A 16 -37.02 -12.47 28.41
N PHE A 17 -35.73 -12.82 28.39
CA PHE A 17 -34.96 -13.13 29.60
C PHE A 17 -34.90 -11.94 30.57
N PHE A 18 -34.63 -10.73 30.08
CA PHE A 18 -34.64 -9.52 30.94
C PHE A 18 -36.03 -9.20 31.50
N VAL A 19 -37.10 -9.31 30.68
CA VAL A 19 -38.48 -9.05 31.13
C VAL A 19 -38.93 -10.05 32.19
N PHE A 20 -38.76 -11.35 31.96
CA PHE A 20 -39.19 -12.37 32.93
C PHE A 20 -38.27 -12.45 34.16
N GLY A 21 -36.98 -12.15 34.02
CA GLY A 21 -36.03 -12.15 35.13
C GLY A 21 -36.13 -10.93 36.05
N TRP A 22 -36.31 -9.73 35.48
CA TRP A 22 -36.20 -8.47 36.23
C TRP A 22 -37.55 -7.75 36.44
N LEU A 23 -38.46 -7.79 35.47
CA LEU A 23 -39.75 -7.08 35.56
C LEU A 23 -40.84 -7.91 36.25
N TYR A 24 -40.81 -9.25 36.09
CA TYR A 24 -41.77 -10.18 36.68
C TYR A 24 -41.12 -11.36 37.43
N PRO A 25 -40.28 -11.11 38.46
CA PRO A 25 -39.47 -12.15 39.12
C PRO A 25 -40.25 -13.27 39.82
N ASN A 26 -41.58 -13.16 39.96
CA ASN A 26 -42.44 -14.22 40.49
C ASN A 26 -42.88 -15.26 39.44
N TRP A 27 -42.61 -15.04 38.14
CA TRP A 27 -43.01 -15.96 37.06
C TRP A 27 -41.99 -17.08 36.77
N ILE A 28 -40.74 -16.90 37.19
CA ILE A 28 -39.67 -17.90 37.04
C ILE A 28 -39.15 -18.24 38.44
N SER A 29 -39.00 -19.54 38.75
CA SER A 29 -38.38 -19.95 40.01
C SER A 29 -36.94 -19.44 40.08
N GLY A 30 -36.54 -18.81 41.19
CA GLY A 30 -35.25 -18.11 41.28
C GLY A 30 -34.03 -18.98 40.94
N GLY A 31 -34.08 -20.28 41.24
CA GLY A 31 -33.05 -21.24 40.84
C GLY A 31 -32.91 -21.40 39.31
N LEU A 32 -34.02 -21.39 38.55
CA LEU A 32 -33.99 -21.48 37.09
C LEU A 32 -33.42 -20.21 36.45
N PHE A 33 -33.72 -19.03 37.02
CA PHE A 33 -33.12 -17.76 36.60
C PHE A 33 -31.59 -17.77 36.82
N TRP A 34 -31.12 -18.23 37.99
CA TRP A 34 -29.68 -18.36 38.26
C TRP A 34 -28.99 -19.39 37.33
N MET A 35 -29.61 -20.54 37.06
CA MET A 35 -29.08 -21.53 36.12
C MET A 35 -28.98 -20.97 34.70
N ALA A 36 -30.01 -20.28 34.22
CA ALA A 36 -29.98 -19.61 32.91
C ALA A 36 -28.90 -18.50 32.85
N THR A 37 -28.72 -17.74 33.94
CA THR A 37 -27.65 -16.73 34.07
C THR A 37 -26.26 -17.36 34.00
N LEU A 38 -26.03 -18.47 34.72
CA LEU A 38 -24.76 -19.20 34.70
C LEU A 38 -24.44 -19.78 33.31
N VAL A 39 -25.44 -20.33 32.61
CA VAL A 39 -25.27 -20.80 31.22
C VAL A 39 -24.97 -19.62 30.28
N GLY A 40 -25.68 -18.50 30.42
CA GLY A 40 -25.40 -17.28 29.64
C GLY A 40 -23.98 -16.74 29.84
N VAL A 41 -23.53 -16.64 31.10
CA VAL A 41 -22.18 -16.14 31.45
C VAL A 41 -21.08 -17.10 31.02
N THR A 42 -21.27 -18.42 31.14
CA THR A 42 -20.27 -19.41 30.69
C THR A 42 -20.16 -19.50 29.17
N VAL A 43 -21.29 -19.42 28.44
CA VAL A 43 -21.28 -19.34 26.97
C VAL A 43 -20.66 -18.02 26.49
N TRP A 44 -21.05 -16.88 27.08
CA TRP A 44 -20.44 -15.59 26.77
C TRP A 44 -18.94 -15.56 27.05
N GLY A 45 -18.51 -16.05 28.23
CA GLY A 45 -17.11 -16.16 28.60
C GLY A 45 -16.32 -17.07 27.66
N PHE A 46 -16.89 -18.19 27.21
CA PHE A 46 -16.29 -19.05 26.20
C PHE A 46 -16.09 -18.32 24.86
N TYR A 47 -17.10 -17.59 24.36
CA TYR A 47 -16.97 -16.82 23.13
C TYR A 47 -16.00 -15.64 23.25
N VAL A 48 -15.94 -14.98 24.41
CA VAL A 48 -14.95 -13.91 24.69
C VAL A 48 -13.53 -14.49 24.74
N VAL A 49 -13.30 -15.58 25.46
CA VAL A 49 -11.98 -16.24 25.50
C VAL A 49 -11.58 -16.80 24.14
N ARG A 50 -12.53 -17.33 23.36
CA ARG A 50 -12.28 -17.77 21.98
C ARG A 50 -11.87 -16.58 21.09
N GLY A 51 -12.67 -15.52 21.08
CA GLY A 51 -12.38 -14.31 20.31
C GLY A 51 -11.02 -13.70 20.68
N LEU A 52 -10.68 -13.61 21.97
CA LEU A 52 -9.37 -13.13 22.44
C LEU A 52 -8.18 -14.04 22.04
N ARG A 53 -8.43 -15.30 21.65
CA ARG A 53 -7.40 -16.23 21.14
C ARG A 53 -7.31 -16.24 19.61
N GLU A 54 -8.39 -15.90 18.90
CA GLU A 54 -8.43 -15.76 17.43
C GLU A 54 -8.02 -14.33 16.97
N LEU A 55 -8.23 -13.31 17.80
CA LEU A 55 -7.83 -11.92 17.54
C LEU A 55 -6.33 -11.70 17.24
N PRO A 56 -5.34 -12.31 17.94
CA PRO A 56 -3.92 -12.09 17.61
C PRO A 56 -3.53 -12.56 16.21
N GLU A 57 -4.14 -13.64 15.71
CA GLU A 57 -3.94 -14.19 14.37
C GLU A 57 -4.50 -13.25 13.29
N LEU A 58 -5.67 -12.66 13.54
CA LEU A 58 -6.32 -11.68 12.66
C LEU A 58 -5.69 -10.28 12.67
N ILE A 59 -5.01 -9.88 13.75
CA ILE A 59 -4.44 -8.53 13.91
C ILE A 59 -2.93 -8.49 13.58
N HIS A 60 -2.20 -9.60 13.74
CA HIS A 60 -0.76 -9.69 13.46
C HIS A 60 -0.42 -10.97 12.67
N PRO A 61 -0.79 -11.09 11.38
CA PRO A 61 -0.49 -12.29 10.58
C PRO A 61 1.00 -12.62 10.57
N ARG A 62 1.89 -11.63 10.63
CA ARG A 62 3.35 -11.81 10.76
C ARG A 62 3.80 -12.61 12.00
N LYS A 63 2.98 -12.67 13.06
CA LYS A 63 3.26 -13.45 14.28
C LYS A 63 2.62 -14.84 14.29
N ALA A 64 1.75 -15.13 13.32
CA ALA A 64 1.05 -16.41 13.17
C ALA A 64 1.51 -17.19 11.92
N SER A 65 2.10 -16.52 10.94
CA SER A 65 2.77 -17.17 9.81
C SER A 65 4.03 -17.91 10.25
N GLU A 66 4.26 -19.09 9.67
CA GLU A 66 5.54 -19.82 9.81
C GLU A 66 6.63 -19.29 8.85
N GLU A 67 6.28 -18.37 7.94
CA GLU A 67 7.27 -17.75 7.04
C GLU A 67 8.13 -16.70 7.78
N PRO A 68 9.47 -16.70 7.58
CA PRO A 68 10.37 -15.80 8.30
C PRO A 68 10.21 -14.34 7.86
N ASP A 69 10.01 -13.43 8.81
CA ASP A 69 9.95 -11.98 8.52
C ASP A 69 11.27 -11.44 7.98
N ARG A 70 11.29 -11.12 6.68
CA ARG A 70 12.45 -10.55 5.99
C ARG A 70 12.54 -9.03 6.06
N PHE A 71 11.70 -8.35 6.84
CA PHE A 71 11.76 -6.89 6.98
C PHE A 71 13.12 -6.40 7.50
N GLY A 72 13.79 -7.17 8.36
CA GLY A 72 15.16 -6.90 8.80
C GLY A 72 16.18 -6.96 7.66
N GLU A 73 16.08 -7.95 6.76
CA GLU A 73 16.92 -8.07 5.57
C GLU A 73 16.64 -6.94 4.56
N ALA A 74 15.36 -6.60 4.37
CA ALA A 74 14.91 -5.53 3.49
C ALA A 74 15.43 -4.16 3.96
N HIS A 75 15.36 -3.89 5.27
CA HIS A 75 15.90 -2.67 5.86
C HIS A 75 17.43 -2.62 5.75
N ALA A 76 18.12 -3.75 5.92
CA ALA A 76 19.55 -3.83 5.67
C ALA A 76 19.91 -3.61 4.19
N ALA A 77 19.09 -4.06 3.23
CA ALA A 77 19.27 -3.77 1.81
C ALA A 77 19.05 -2.27 1.49
N TYR A 78 17.98 -1.68 2.02
CA TYR A 78 17.70 -0.24 1.92
C TYR A 78 18.86 0.61 2.45
N LEU A 79 19.42 0.27 3.61
CA LEU A 79 20.56 0.97 4.20
C LEU A 79 21.88 0.79 3.42
N ARG A 80 22.02 -0.29 2.64
CA ARG A 80 23.13 -0.47 1.68
C ARG A 80 22.92 0.30 0.37
N GLY A 81 21.74 0.86 0.13
CA GLY A 81 21.38 1.47 -1.16
C GLY A 81 21.03 0.45 -2.26
N ASP A 82 20.79 -0.80 -1.89
CA ASP A 82 20.39 -1.88 -2.81
C ASP A 82 18.88 -1.85 -2.99
N TRP A 83 18.41 -0.90 -3.82
CA TRP A 83 16.98 -0.59 -3.97
C TRP A 83 16.19 -1.76 -4.59
N GLU A 84 16.78 -2.49 -5.54
CA GLU A 84 16.15 -3.66 -6.15
C GLU A 84 15.98 -4.83 -5.18
N ALA A 85 17.00 -5.14 -4.36
CA ALA A 85 16.84 -6.17 -3.33
C ALA A 85 15.86 -5.72 -2.24
N ALA A 86 15.88 -4.44 -1.86
CA ALA A 86 14.92 -3.89 -0.92
C ALA A 86 13.47 -3.99 -1.43
N GLU A 87 13.20 -3.69 -2.71
CA GLU A 87 11.88 -3.86 -3.32
C GLU A 87 11.40 -5.31 -3.29
N LYS A 88 12.25 -6.25 -3.73
CA LYS A 88 11.94 -7.69 -3.79
C LYS A 88 11.67 -8.26 -2.40
N LEU A 89 12.47 -7.89 -1.41
CA LEU A 89 12.29 -8.31 -0.01
C LEU A 89 11.04 -7.68 0.62
N LEU A 90 10.79 -6.38 0.40
CA LEU A 90 9.57 -5.71 0.88
C LEU A 90 8.30 -6.29 0.27
N THR A 91 8.32 -6.61 -1.02
CA THR A 91 7.20 -7.30 -1.69
C THR A 91 6.92 -8.66 -1.06
N SER A 92 7.95 -9.41 -0.65
CA SER A 92 7.76 -10.67 0.09
C SER A 92 7.20 -10.49 1.50
N VAL A 93 7.56 -9.42 2.21
CA VAL A 93 6.98 -9.08 3.54
C VAL A 93 5.50 -8.68 3.39
N LEU A 94 5.17 -7.89 2.37
CA LEU A 94 3.81 -7.44 2.09
C LEU A 94 2.90 -8.54 1.53
N ALA A 95 3.45 -9.64 1.03
CA ALA A 95 2.67 -10.84 0.71
C ALA A 95 2.13 -11.53 1.98
N ILE A 96 2.87 -11.46 3.09
CA ILE A 96 2.48 -11.99 4.41
C ILE A 96 1.56 -11.00 5.15
N GLU A 97 1.89 -9.70 5.11
CA GLU A 97 1.16 -8.66 5.82
C GLU A 97 0.90 -7.43 4.94
N PRO A 98 -0.13 -7.46 4.07
CA PRO A 98 -0.39 -6.42 3.05
C PRO A 98 -0.75 -5.02 3.57
N ARG A 99 -0.81 -4.84 4.90
CA ARG A 99 -1.27 -3.60 5.56
C ARG A 99 -0.25 -3.03 6.56
N ASP A 100 0.99 -3.53 6.57
CA ASP A 100 2.06 -3.06 7.46
C ASP A 100 2.57 -1.66 7.08
N PRO A 101 2.36 -0.61 7.89
CA PRO A 101 2.77 0.74 7.53
C PRO A 101 4.30 0.91 7.37
N PRO A 102 5.19 0.36 8.23
CA PRO A 102 6.62 0.31 8.00
C PRO A 102 7.06 -0.23 6.63
N ALA A 103 6.61 -1.41 6.23
CA ALA A 103 6.98 -1.99 4.93
C ALA A 103 6.42 -1.17 3.75
N LEU A 104 5.17 -0.72 3.82
CA LEU A 104 4.57 0.12 2.78
C LEU A 104 5.29 1.47 2.63
N LEU A 105 5.65 2.13 3.75
CA LEU A 105 6.38 3.40 3.75
C LEU A 105 7.81 3.24 3.22
N MET A 106 8.52 2.18 3.60
CA MET A 106 9.87 1.94 3.09
C MET A 106 9.84 1.57 1.60
N LEU A 107 8.81 0.84 1.14
CA LEU A 107 8.63 0.53 -0.29
C LEU A 107 8.34 1.80 -1.10
N CYS A 108 7.52 2.70 -0.56
CA CYS A 108 7.27 4.00 -1.16
C CYS A 108 8.56 4.84 -1.31
N ALA A 109 9.43 4.81 -0.30
CA ALA A 109 10.75 5.43 -0.36
C ALA A 109 11.73 4.75 -1.35
N VAL A 110 11.60 3.42 -1.55
CA VAL A 110 12.32 2.65 -2.60
C VAL A 110 11.83 3.02 -4.00
N TYR A 111 10.52 3.12 -4.25
CA TYR A 111 10.02 3.54 -5.56
C TYR A 111 10.50 4.94 -5.96
N ARG A 112 10.55 5.89 -5.01
CA ARG A 112 11.17 7.22 -5.22
C ARG A 112 12.71 7.18 -5.32
N LYS A 113 13.37 6.04 -5.09
CA LYS A 113 14.81 5.83 -5.37
C LYS A 113 15.07 5.13 -6.70
N LEU A 114 14.10 4.37 -7.20
CA LEU A 114 14.06 3.74 -8.53
C LEU A 114 13.47 4.67 -9.62
N ASP A 115 13.21 5.93 -9.29
CA ASP A 115 12.53 6.95 -10.13
C ASP A 115 11.09 6.58 -10.57
N GLN A 116 10.50 5.57 -9.94
CA GLN A 116 9.13 5.11 -10.19
C GLN A 116 8.11 5.97 -9.43
N LEU A 117 8.06 7.26 -9.77
CA LEU A 117 7.28 8.27 -9.03
C LEU A 117 5.77 8.02 -9.08
N ASP A 118 5.25 7.42 -10.15
CA ASP A 118 3.84 7.01 -10.25
C ASP A 118 3.49 5.91 -9.24
N HIS A 119 4.31 4.85 -9.16
CA HIS A 119 4.13 3.77 -8.18
C HIS A 119 4.22 4.29 -6.75
N ALA A 120 5.20 5.16 -6.46
CA ALA A 120 5.29 5.83 -5.16
C ALA A 120 4.04 6.67 -4.83
N THR A 121 3.46 7.35 -5.84
CA THR A 121 2.26 8.20 -5.69
C THR A 121 0.98 7.39 -5.47
N VAL A 122 0.81 6.25 -6.15
CA VAL A 122 -0.31 5.33 -5.88
C VAL A 122 -0.20 4.79 -4.45
N LEU A 123 0.97 4.24 -4.10
CA LEU A 123 1.20 3.60 -2.80
C LEU A 123 1.01 4.57 -1.62
N ILE A 124 1.51 5.80 -1.68
CA ILE A 124 1.36 6.78 -0.58
C ILE A 124 -0.09 7.22 -0.37
N ASN A 125 -0.92 7.17 -1.43
CA ASN A 125 -2.34 7.45 -1.33
C ASN A 125 -3.10 6.25 -0.72
N GLU A 126 -2.72 5.02 -1.06
CA GLU A 126 -3.28 3.80 -0.46
C GLU A 126 -2.95 3.69 1.04
N ILE A 127 -1.69 3.92 1.44
CA ILE A 127 -1.28 3.95 2.85
C ILE A 127 -2.16 4.95 3.64
N SER A 128 -2.40 6.14 3.08
CA SER A 128 -3.21 7.18 3.73
C SER A 128 -4.72 6.89 3.83
N ARG A 129 -5.15 5.70 3.42
CA ARG A 129 -6.52 5.18 3.59
C ARG A 129 -6.59 4.00 4.57
N LEU A 130 -5.47 3.63 5.21
CA LEU A 130 -5.40 2.56 6.19
C LEU A 130 -5.43 3.14 7.61
N GLU A 131 -6.46 2.81 8.39
CA GLU A 131 -6.56 3.16 9.83
C GLU A 131 -5.32 2.71 10.63
N VAL A 132 -4.69 1.59 10.23
CA VAL A 132 -3.45 1.06 10.81
C VAL A 132 -2.26 2.02 10.62
N ALA A 133 -2.31 2.89 9.60
CA ALA A 133 -1.29 3.90 9.30
C ALA A 133 -1.55 5.25 9.97
N ASP A 134 -2.67 5.45 10.69
CA ASP A 134 -2.96 6.70 11.41
C ASP A 134 -1.83 7.14 12.37
N PRO A 135 -1.12 6.25 13.11
CA PRO A 135 0.02 6.64 13.93
C PRO A 135 1.21 7.20 13.13
N TRP A 136 1.30 6.90 11.83
CA TRP A 136 2.41 7.22 10.92
C TRP A 136 2.10 8.43 10.01
N TRP A 137 1.10 9.24 10.35
CA TRP A 137 0.64 10.36 9.53
C TRP A 137 1.74 11.40 9.20
N VAL A 138 2.71 11.57 10.10
CA VAL A 138 3.85 12.48 9.93
C VAL A 138 4.79 11.97 8.83
N GLU A 139 5.09 10.68 8.86
CA GLU A 139 5.95 9.99 7.90
C GLU A 139 5.28 9.93 6.52
N VAL A 140 3.97 9.59 6.47
CA VAL A 140 3.15 9.58 5.26
C VAL A 140 3.17 10.94 4.57
N GLU A 141 2.87 12.02 5.30
CA GLU A 141 2.85 13.37 4.74
C GLU A 141 4.27 13.90 4.40
N THR A 142 5.30 13.43 5.11
CA THR A 142 6.71 13.75 4.80
C THR A 142 7.16 13.09 3.50
N GLU A 143 6.81 11.82 3.27
CA GLU A 143 7.15 11.11 2.05
C GLU A 143 6.33 11.63 0.86
N ARG A 144 5.03 11.91 1.04
CA ARG A 144 4.19 12.59 0.06
C ARG A 144 4.80 13.94 -0.39
N LYS A 145 5.36 14.73 0.54
CA LYS A 145 6.08 15.98 0.21
C LYS A 145 7.38 15.74 -0.56
N ARG A 146 8.11 14.64 -0.31
CA ARG A 146 9.32 14.26 -1.06
C ARG A 146 8.97 13.84 -2.50
N ILE A 147 7.94 13.02 -2.68
CA ILE A 147 7.46 12.56 -4.01
C ILE A 147 7.01 13.75 -4.86
N ARG A 148 6.16 14.64 -4.30
CA ARG A 148 5.70 15.85 -5.00
C ARG A 148 6.85 16.76 -5.45
N ARG A 149 7.94 16.84 -4.68
CA ARG A 149 9.15 17.60 -5.06
C ARG A 149 9.93 16.92 -6.19
N ALA A 150 10.04 15.58 -6.17
CA ALA A 150 10.68 14.83 -7.25
C ALA A 150 9.93 15.01 -8.58
N MET A 151 8.60 14.84 -8.57
CA MET A 151 7.75 15.03 -9.76
C MET A 151 7.85 16.45 -10.32
N ALA A 152 7.92 17.48 -9.46
CA ALA A 152 8.05 18.86 -9.90
C ALA A 152 9.41 19.12 -10.59
N ALA A 153 10.50 18.58 -10.06
CA ALA A 153 11.83 18.69 -10.68
C ALA A 153 11.93 17.90 -12.00
N GLU A 154 11.28 16.73 -12.07
CA GLU A 154 11.20 15.93 -13.29
C GLU A 154 10.37 16.62 -14.39
N ALA A 155 9.25 17.27 -14.02
CA ALA A 155 8.47 18.06 -14.94
C ALA A 155 9.23 19.30 -15.46
N GLU A 156 9.97 19.99 -14.59
CA GLU A 156 10.80 21.14 -14.97
C GLU A 156 11.94 20.74 -15.91
N SER A 157 12.61 19.60 -15.67
CA SER A 157 13.67 19.12 -16.56
C SER A 157 13.13 18.77 -17.95
N LYS A 158 11.98 18.10 -18.03
CA LYS A 158 11.29 17.77 -19.29
C LYS A 158 10.89 19.02 -20.08
N ASP A 159 10.43 20.08 -19.42
CA ASP A 159 10.02 21.32 -20.10
C ASP A 159 11.22 22.13 -20.61
N ARG A 160 12.30 22.22 -19.83
CA ARG A 160 13.58 22.82 -20.28
C ARG A 160 14.12 22.12 -21.54
N THR A 161 14.27 20.80 -21.51
CA THR A 161 14.73 20.00 -22.68
C THR A 161 13.86 20.22 -23.91
N LYS A 162 12.55 20.44 -23.72
CA LYS A 162 11.60 20.72 -24.80
C LYS A 162 11.66 22.16 -25.32
N SER A 163 12.12 23.12 -24.51
CA SER A 163 12.42 24.48 -24.93
C SER A 163 13.69 24.51 -25.77
N ASP A 164 14.78 23.92 -25.27
CA ASP A 164 16.08 23.88 -25.95
C ASP A 164 15.96 23.21 -27.34
N ALA A 165 15.21 22.09 -27.41
CA ALA A 165 14.93 21.38 -28.67
C ALA A 165 14.02 22.14 -29.65
N ARG A 166 13.36 23.23 -29.23
CA ARG A 166 12.56 24.12 -30.10
C ARG A 166 13.33 25.34 -30.58
N GLU A 167 14.40 25.72 -29.89
CA GLU A 167 15.19 26.91 -30.21
C GLU A 167 16.34 26.60 -31.18
N ASN A 168 16.72 25.31 -31.33
CA ASN A 168 17.78 24.87 -32.25
C ASN A 168 17.36 23.93 -33.43
N PRO A 169 16.27 24.19 -34.19
CA PRO A 169 15.93 23.40 -35.38
C PRO A 169 16.63 23.89 -36.67
N ALA A 170 17.51 24.90 -36.59
CA ALA A 170 17.87 25.76 -37.71
C ALA A 170 19.31 25.57 -38.26
N ASN A 171 20.03 24.51 -37.85
CA ASN A 171 21.47 24.37 -38.15
C ASN A 171 21.87 23.06 -38.89
N ASP A 172 20.92 22.19 -39.24
CA ASP A 172 21.19 20.94 -39.99
C ASP A 172 20.95 21.04 -41.51
N GLU A 173 20.47 22.17 -42.02
CA GLU A 173 20.08 22.34 -43.44
C GLU A 173 20.89 23.46 -44.16
N ALA A 174 22.22 23.48 -43.94
CA ALA A 174 23.12 24.49 -44.48
C ALA A 174 24.50 23.94 -44.94
N ALA A 175 24.49 22.85 -45.71
CA ALA A 175 25.70 22.27 -46.33
C ALA A 175 25.49 21.94 -47.82
N PRO A 176 25.60 22.92 -48.74
CA PRO A 176 25.58 22.65 -50.18
C PRO A 176 26.90 21.98 -50.61
N PRO A 177 26.86 20.87 -51.38
CA PRO A 177 28.05 20.29 -51.99
C PRO A 177 28.45 21.10 -53.24
N GLU A 178 29.12 22.24 -53.04
CA GLU A 178 29.78 22.98 -54.14
C GLU A 178 31.08 22.30 -54.57
N ASP A 179 30.97 21.18 -55.30
CA ASP A 179 31.97 20.82 -56.31
C ASP A 179 31.30 20.08 -57.49
N ALA A 180 30.74 20.87 -58.40
CA ALA A 180 30.11 20.42 -59.65
C ALA A 180 30.69 21.17 -60.85
N ALA A 181 32.03 21.24 -60.90
CA ALA A 181 32.78 21.93 -61.95
C ALA A 181 33.23 21.00 -63.09
N ASP A 182 32.28 20.30 -63.74
CA ASP A 182 32.52 19.58 -65.00
C ASP A 182 31.65 20.11 -66.14
N MET A 183 32.29 20.79 -67.10
CA MET A 183 31.86 20.92 -68.49
C MET A 183 33.07 21.23 -69.41
N THR A 184 33.36 20.34 -70.37
CA THR A 184 33.69 20.58 -71.82
C THR A 184 34.43 21.88 -72.24
N GLU A 185 35.37 21.95 -73.19
CA GLU A 185 35.86 21.11 -74.33
C GLU A 185 37.23 21.72 -74.79
N ASP A 186 38.04 21.32 -75.80
CA ASP A 186 38.10 20.31 -76.88
C ASP A 186 39.62 20.12 -77.26
N ARG A 187 39.94 19.21 -78.19
CA ARG A 187 41.15 19.16 -79.06
C ARG A 187 42.53 18.82 -78.48
N ALA A 188 42.83 17.52 -78.56
CA ALA A 188 43.77 16.93 -79.51
C ALA A 188 45.17 17.56 -79.73
N THR A 189 46.22 16.76 -79.52
CA THR A 189 47.18 16.44 -80.61
C THR A 189 47.91 15.13 -80.37
N ALA A 190 48.36 14.49 -81.45
CA ALA A 190 49.03 13.20 -81.47
C ALA A 190 50.56 13.30 -81.36
N ALA A 191 51.16 12.32 -80.70
CA ALA A 191 52.54 11.85 -80.90
C ALA A 191 52.64 10.38 -80.45
#